data_AF-A0A194XNZ7-F1
#
_entry.id   AF-A0A194XNZ7-F1
#
_cell.length_a   1.000
_cell.length_b   1.000
_cell.length_c   1.000
_cell.angle_alpha   90.00
_cell.angle_beta   90.00
_cell.angle_gamma   90.00
#
_symmetry.space_group_name_H-M   'P 1'
#
loop_
_entity.id
_entity.type
_entity.pdbx_description
1 polymer ?
#
loop_
_entity_poly.entity_id
_entity_poly.type
_entity_poly.pdbx_seq_one_letter_code
_entity_poly.pdbx_strand_id
1 'polypeptide(L)'
;QINLGSASSFAVLSLSTITNTGPSTINGNIGTGGTSITGFPPGIVNGNTYIYTQATTPLNDATAAYNTMNSYTGVDLTNQDLGGQLLEPGTYSFTSSAQLTGILTLSGTSNSNTSWYFKIGTALTTAAGSSVLLEGTAQACNVYWQVGSSATLGAATQFVGTVLAEASITMVTGASCEGGLFALGGAVTL
;
A
#
# COMPACT_ATOMS: atom_id res chain seq x y z
N GLN A 1 15.33 -1.73 -2.84
CA GLN A 1 14.46 -0.94 -1.97
C GLN A 1 14.25 0.44 -2.57
N ILE A 2 13.00 0.93 -2.60
CA ILE A 2 12.68 2.27 -3.08
C ILE A 2 12.88 3.28 -1.95
N ASN A 3 13.42 4.45 -2.26
CA ASN A 3 13.55 5.53 -1.29
C ASN A 3 12.19 6.23 -1.13
N LEU A 4 11.57 6.09 0.05
CA LEU A 4 10.33 6.77 0.42
C LEU A 4 10.56 8.18 1.01
N GLY A 5 11.80 8.61 1.20
CA GLY A 5 12.12 9.91 1.80
C GLY A 5 11.40 10.11 3.14
N SER A 6 10.79 11.28 3.31
CA SER A 6 10.01 11.63 4.50
C SER A 6 8.70 10.83 4.64
N ALA A 7 8.18 10.23 3.54
CA ALA A 7 7.01 9.37 3.58
C ALA A 7 7.24 8.08 4.37
N SER A 8 8.49 7.66 4.54
CA SER A 8 8.85 6.42 5.29
C SER A 8 8.37 6.40 6.75
N SER A 9 8.11 7.57 7.35
CA SER A 9 7.59 7.67 8.73
C SER A 9 6.06 7.62 8.83
N PHE A 10 5.37 7.59 7.69
CA PHE A 10 3.91 7.60 7.63
C PHE A 10 3.36 6.20 7.43
N ALA A 11 2.32 5.88 8.19
CA ALA A 11 1.48 4.72 7.94
C ALA A 11 0.36 5.05 6.94
N VAL A 12 -0.14 6.29 6.95
CA VAL A 12 -1.21 6.73 6.03
C VAL A 12 -0.88 8.11 5.47
N LEU A 13 -0.90 8.24 4.14
CA LEU A 13 -0.83 9.51 3.42
C LEU A 13 -1.97 9.61 2.42
N SER A 14 -2.55 10.80 2.31
CA SER A 14 -3.59 11.11 1.33
C SER A 14 -3.35 12.49 0.73
N LEU A 15 -3.68 12.68 -0.55
CA LEU A 15 -3.73 14.03 -1.10
C LEU A 15 -4.93 14.82 -0.58
N SER A 16 -6.11 14.19 -0.44
CA SER A 16 -7.37 14.90 -0.21
C SER A 16 -7.91 14.79 1.23
N THR A 17 -8.14 13.59 1.75
CA THR A 17 -8.75 13.40 3.08
C THR A 17 -8.49 11.99 3.60
N ILE A 18 -8.45 11.87 4.93
CA ILE A 18 -8.45 10.58 5.62
C ILE A 18 -9.75 10.47 6.43
N THR A 19 -10.52 9.41 6.21
CA THR A 19 -11.74 9.12 6.97
C THR A 19 -11.64 7.74 7.58
N ASN A 20 -11.98 7.63 8.86
CA ASN A 20 -12.01 6.36 9.59
C ASN A 20 -13.40 6.08 10.17
N THR A 21 -13.85 4.84 10.10
CA THR A 21 -15.05 4.36 10.81
C THR A 21 -14.71 3.21 11.74
N GLY A 22 -14.96 3.38 13.04
CA GLY A 22 -14.72 2.33 14.03
C GLY A 22 -13.30 2.32 14.61
N PRO A 23 -12.96 1.29 15.41
CA PRO A 23 -11.78 1.30 16.29
C PRO A 23 -10.49 0.89 15.57
N SER A 24 -10.10 1.62 14.53
CA SER A 24 -8.81 1.40 13.85
C SER A 24 -7.64 1.83 14.71
N THR A 25 -6.51 1.11 14.63
CA THR A 25 -5.24 1.51 15.26
C THR A 25 -4.19 1.73 14.17
N ILE A 26 -3.64 2.94 14.11
CA ILE A 26 -2.58 3.28 13.17
C ILE A 26 -1.27 3.44 13.95
N ASN A 27 -0.25 2.65 13.59
CA ASN A 27 1.09 2.73 14.16
C ASN A 27 2.02 3.47 13.20
N GLY A 28 2.14 4.78 13.36
CA GLY A 28 2.90 5.66 12.48
C GLY A 28 2.20 6.99 12.26
N ASN A 29 2.87 7.90 11.55
CA ASN A 29 2.29 9.20 11.24
C ASN A 29 1.12 9.06 10.25
N ILE A 30 0.15 9.96 10.36
CA ILE A 30 -0.88 10.16 9.34
C ILE A 30 -0.78 11.56 8.75
N GLY A 31 -1.00 11.67 7.44
CA GLY A 31 -0.88 12.94 6.74
C GLY A 31 -1.88 13.12 5.62
N THR A 32 -2.48 14.31 5.51
CA THR A 32 -3.26 14.69 4.33
C THR A 32 -2.80 16.01 3.76
N GLY A 33 -2.72 16.11 2.43
CA GLY A 33 -2.56 17.38 1.71
C GLY A 33 -3.80 18.26 1.78
N GLY A 34 -4.95 17.70 2.16
CA GLY A 34 -6.18 18.44 2.38
C GLY A 34 -6.35 18.93 3.82
N THR A 35 -7.60 19.17 4.18
CA THR A 35 -7.95 19.99 5.34
C THR A 35 -8.47 19.20 6.53
N SER A 36 -8.79 17.92 6.32
CA SER A 36 -9.57 17.15 7.27
C SER A 36 -9.08 15.71 7.38
N ILE A 37 -9.02 15.26 8.63
CA ILE A 37 -8.87 13.87 9.03
C ILE A 37 -9.99 13.62 10.03
N THR A 38 -10.82 12.61 9.79
CA THR A 38 -12.02 12.35 10.60
C THR A 38 -12.08 10.91 11.07
N GLY A 39 -12.80 10.65 12.16
CA GLY A 39 -12.95 9.31 12.74
C GLY A 39 -11.90 8.92 13.78
N PHE A 40 -11.11 9.89 14.27
CA PHE A 40 -10.13 9.72 15.34
C PHE A 40 -10.46 10.71 16.47
N PRO A 41 -11.25 10.33 17.50
CA PRO A 41 -11.77 8.99 17.86
C PRO A 41 -12.99 8.49 17.03
N PRO A 42 -13.36 7.18 17.08
CA PRO A 42 -12.81 6.13 17.95
C PRO A 42 -11.51 5.50 17.44
N GLY A 43 -11.07 5.83 16.22
CA GLY A 43 -9.74 5.43 15.76
C GLY A 43 -8.64 6.02 16.64
N ILE A 44 -7.50 5.34 16.69
CA ILE A 44 -6.32 5.71 17.47
C ILE A 44 -5.14 5.88 16.51
N VAL A 45 -4.39 6.96 16.70
CA VAL A 45 -3.13 7.22 15.99
C VAL A 45 -1.99 7.20 17.00
N ASN A 46 -1.09 6.21 16.86
CA ASN A 46 0.15 6.11 17.61
C ASN A 46 1.28 6.77 16.81
N GLY A 47 1.15 8.08 16.60
CA GLY A 47 2.05 8.88 15.79
C GLY A 47 1.57 10.34 15.71
N ASN A 48 2.20 11.12 14.84
CA ASN A 48 1.82 12.51 14.62
C ASN A 48 0.82 12.64 13.47
N THR A 49 -0.01 13.68 13.55
CA THR A 49 -0.97 14.04 12.51
C THR A 49 -0.48 15.28 11.77
N TYR A 50 -0.46 15.24 10.44
CA TYR A 50 -0.03 16.32 9.56
C TYR A 50 -1.13 16.68 8.57
N ILE A 51 -1.40 17.96 8.39
CA ILE A 51 -2.45 18.44 7.45
C ILE A 51 -1.93 19.56 6.55
N TYR A 52 -2.59 19.79 5.42
CA TYR A 52 -2.23 20.82 4.45
C TYR A 52 -0.74 20.77 4.04
N THR A 53 -0.03 21.88 4.19
CA THR A 53 1.37 22.06 3.77
C THR A 53 2.34 21.21 4.58
N GLN A 54 1.94 20.74 5.77
CA GLN A 54 2.78 19.85 6.58
C GLN A 54 2.95 18.47 5.94
N ALA A 55 2.02 18.06 5.06
CA ALA A 55 2.07 16.80 4.33
C ALA A 55 2.66 16.94 2.91
N THR A 56 3.05 18.15 2.47
CA THR A 56 3.54 18.37 1.09
C THR A 56 4.80 17.57 0.78
N THR A 57 5.82 17.66 1.63
CA THR A 57 7.09 16.93 1.41
C THR A 57 6.89 15.40 1.37
N PRO A 58 6.20 14.76 2.33
CA PRO A 58 5.99 13.32 2.27
C PRO A 58 5.13 12.89 1.07
N LEU A 59 4.15 13.70 0.63
CA LEU A 59 3.39 13.40 -0.60
C LEU A 59 4.28 13.46 -1.85
N ASN A 60 5.17 14.46 -1.94
CA ASN A 60 6.11 14.58 -3.05
C ASN A 60 7.10 13.40 -3.08
N ASP A 61 7.63 13.01 -1.92
CA ASP A 61 8.54 11.87 -1.81
C ASP A 61 7.85 10.54 -2.17
N ALA A 62 6.61 10.33 -1.71
CA ALA A 62 5.80 9.17 -2.09
C ALA A 62 5.50 9.17 -3.60
N THR A 63 5.25 10.34 -4.20
CA THR A 63 5.05 10.47 -5.65
C THR A 63 6.34 10.16 -6.43
N ALA A 64 7.51 10.59 -5.94
CA ALA A 64 8.80 10.24 -6.53
C ALA A 64 9.07 8.73 -6.45
N ALA A 65 8.72 8.09 -5.33
CA ALA A 65 8.80 6.64 -5.16
C ALA A 65 7.90 5.89 -6.16
N TYR A 66 6.65 6.32 -6.33
CA TYR A 66 5.73 5.81 -7.35
C TYR A 66 6.34 5.90 -8.75
N ASN A 67 6.86 7.07 -9.12
CA ASN A 67 7.43 7.30 -10.45
C ASN A 67 8.72 6.49 -10.71
N THR A 68 9.50 6.18 -9.68
CA THR A 68 10.72 5.36 -9.80
C THR A 68 10.38 3.96 -10.33
N MET A 69 9.25 3.39 -9.89
CA MET A 69 8.80 2.05 -10.29
C MET A 69 8.46 1.96 -11.78
N ASN A 70 8.15 3.07 -12.45
CA ASN A 70 7.85 3.08 -13.89
C ASN A 70 8.99 2.48 -14.73
N SER A 71 10.24 2.70 -14.31
CA SER A 71 11.43 2.19 -14.99
C SER A 71 11.68 0.69 -14.82
N TYR A 72 11.02 0.05 -13.86
CA TYR A 72 11.26 -1.36 -13.54
C TYR A 72 10.56 -2.27 -14.54
N THR A 73 11.28 -3.29 -15.01
CA THR A 73 10.77 -4.36 -15.87
C THR A 73 10.70 -5.66 -15.09
N GLY A 74 9.80 -6.56 -15.49
CA GLY A 74 9.49 -7.75 -14.72
C GLY A 74 8.58 -8.72 -15.44
N VAL A 75 8.06 -9.68 -14.69
CA VAL A 75 7.13 -10.70 -15.18
C VAL A 75 5.74 -10.08 -15.34
N ASP A 76 5.14 -10.23 -16.52
CA ASP A 76 3.75 -9.83 -16.75
C ASP A 76 2.80 -10.91 -16.23
N LEU A 77 1.96 -10.53 -15.27
CA LEU A 77 0.92 -11.35 -14.65
C LEU A 77 -0.49 -10.86 -15.04
N THR A 78 -0.63 -10.04 -16.09
CA THR A 78 -1.95 -9.61 -16.59
C THR A 78 -2.89 -10.81 -16.79
N ASN A 79 -4.14 -10.68 -16.32
CA ASN A 79 -5.18 -11.72 -16.31
C ASN A 79 -4.91 -12.92 -15.37
N GLN A 80 -3.87 -12.87 -14.53
CA GLN A 80 -3.66 -13.84 -13.47
C GLN A 80 -4.15 -13.28 -12.13
N ASP A 81 -4.71 -14.14 -11.29
CA ASP A 81 -4.95 -13.81 -9.88
C ASP A 81 -3.63 -13.99 -9.09
N LEU A 82 -3.37 -13.08 -8.15
CA LEU A 82 -2.22 -13.18 -7.24
C LEU A 82 -2.38 -14.30 -6.21
N GLY A 83 -3.62 -14.72 -5.95
CA GLY A 83 -3.96 -15.82 -5.07
C GLY A 83 -3.41 -17.16 -5.56
N GLY A 84 -2.84 -17.93 -4.63
CA GLY A 84 -2.18 -19.20 -4.90
C GLY A 84 -0.77 -19.07 -5.49
N GLN A 85 -0.30 -17.86 -5.77
CA GLN A 85 1.05 -17.64 -6.27
C GLN A 85 2.08 -17.69 -5.14
N LEU A 86 3.25 -18.24 -5.46
CA LEU A 86 4.47 -18.09 -4.68
C LEU A 86 5.45 -17.29 -5.52
N LEU A 87 5.76 -16.08 -5.07
CA LEU A 87 6.60 -15.14 -5.79
C LEU A 87 7.91 -14.91 -5.05
N GLU A 88 9.01 -15.20 -5.74
CA GLU A 88 10.34 -14.76 -5.34
C GLU A 88 10.48 -13.25 -5.51
N PRO A 89 11.53 -12.63 -4.95
CA PRO A 89 11.75 -11.21 -5.13
C PRO A 89 11.88 -10.81 -6.60
N GLY A 90 11.22 -9.74 -7.00
CA GLY A 90 11.22 -9.29 -8.38
C GLY A 90 10.17 -8.23 -8.67
N THR A 91 10.07 -7.85 -9.94
CA THR A 91 9.02 -6.97 -10.44
C THR A 91 7.95 -7.80 -11.13
N TYR A 92 6.69 -7.50 -10.83
CA TYR A 92 5.51 -8.14 -11.36
C TYR A 92 4.56 -7.08 -11.89
N SER A 93 4.21 -7.14 -13.17
CA SER A 93 3.39 -6.12 -13.83
C SER A 93 2.02 -6.65 -14.23
N PHE A 94 1.03 -5.76 -14.22
CA PHE A 94 -0.31 -5.96 -14.76
C PHE A 94 -0.60 -4.75 -15.65
N THR A 95 -0.92 -4.97 -16.91
CA THR A 95 -1.37 -3.90 -17.83
C THR A 95 -2.79 -3.42 -17.51
N SER A 96 -3.56 -4.26 -16.80
CA SER A 96 -4.91 -4.00 -16.31
C SER A 96 -4.97 -4.00 -14.78
N SER A 97 -6.14 -4.27 -14.21
CA SER A 97 -6.32 -4.49 -12.78
C SER A 97 -5.62 -5.78 -12.32
N ALA A 98 -5.23 -5.80 -11.05
CA ALA A 98 -4.81 -7.01 -10.35
C ALA A 98 -5.86 -7.41 -9.30
N GLN A 99 -6.01 -8.72 -9.12
CA GLN A 99 -6.89 -9.31 -8.11
C GLN A 99 -6.07 -10.17 -7.16
N LEU A 100 -6.46 -10.20 -5.89
CA LEU A 100 -5.93 -11.15 -4.90
C LEU A 100 -7.09 -11.91 -4.25
N THR A 101 -7.25 -13.17 -4.64
CA THR A 101 -8.24 -14.08 -4.08
C THR A 101 -7.55 -15.22 -3.32
N GLY A 102 -7.57 -15.18 -2.00
CA GLY A 102 -6.87 -16.14 -1.15
C GLY A 102 -5.48 -15.65 -0.75
N ILE A 103 -4.48 -16.54 -0.79
CA ILE A 103 -3.14 -16.28 -0.24
C ILE A 103 -2.14 -16.02 -1.37
N LEU A 104 -1.44 -14.88 -1.32
CA LEU A 104 -0.22 -14.65 -2.07
C LEU A 104 0.98 -14.88 -1.15
N THR A 105 1.91 -15.76 -1.54
CA THR A 105 3.13 -16.00 -0.76
C THR A 105 4.32 -15.28 -1.39
N LEU A 106 5.02 -14.46 -0.60
CA LEU A 106 6.27 -13.81 -0.97
C LEU A 106 7.42 -14.52 -0.26
N SER A 107 8.21 -15.27 -1.02
CA SER A 107 9.25 -16.15 -0.47
C SER A 107 10.63 -15.53 -0.64
N GLY A 108 11.22 -15.05 0.46
CA GLY A 108 12.57 -14.50 0.46
C GLY A 108 13.63 -15.60 0.45
N THR A 109 14.68 -15.43 -0.37
CA THR A 109 15.83 -16.34 -0.43
C THR A 109 17.01 -15.80 0.38
N SER A 110 18.06 -16.60 0.61
CA SER A 110 19.19 -16.25 1.49
C SER A 110 20.01 -15.03 1.07
N ASN A 111 19.74 -14.46 -0.11
CA ASN A 111 20.40 -13.26 -0.60
C ASN A 111 19.64 -12.02 -0.09
N SER A 112 20.12 -11.48 1.03
CA SER A 112 19.63 -10.28 1.69
C SER A 112 19.47 -9.09 0.74
N ASN A 113 18.34 -8.38 0.84
CA ASN A 113 17.95 -7.16 0.12
C ASN A 113 17.35 -7.34 -1.26
N THR A 114 16.34 -8.21 -1.35
CA THR A 114 15.56 -8.36 -2.57
C THR A 114 14.13 -7.90 -2.28
N SER A 115 13.55 -7.14 -3.21
CA SER A 115 12.28 -6.43 -3.03
C SER A 115 11.24 -6.95 -4.02
N TRP A 116 9.97 -6.81 -3.65
CA TRP A 116 8.82 -7.12 -4.51
C TRP A 116 8.21 -5.81 -5.00
N TYR A 117 8.09 -5.68 -6.31
CA TYR A 117 7.53 -4.50 -6.95
C TYR A 117 6.33 -4.91 -7.80
N PHE A 118 5.13 -4.63 -7.32
CA PHE A 118 3.90 -4.84 -8.09
C PHE A 118 3.55 -3.57 -8.83
N LYS A 119 3.50 -3.62 -10.16
CA LYS A 119 3.12 -2.51 -11.04
C LYS A 119 1.77 -2.80 -11.66
N ILE A 120 0.72 -2.12 -11.20
CA ILE A 120 -0.66 -2.43 -11.57
C ILE A 120 -1.22 -1.26 -12.38
N GLY A 121 -1.58 -1.52 -13.64
CA GLY A 121 -1.99 -0.48 -14.58
C GLY A 121 -3.26 0.25 -14.17
N THR A 122 -4.20 -0.44 -13.50
CA THR A 122 -5.42 0.19 -12.98
C THR A 122 -5.66 -0.11 -11.51
N ALA A 123 -6.67 -0.92 -11.17
CA ALA A 123 -7.11 -1.13 -9.80
C ALA A 123 -6.45 -2.36 -9.18
N LEU A 124 -6.20 -2.30 -7.88
CA LEU A 124 -5.88 -3.46 -7.06
C LEU A 124 -7.07 -3.76 -6.16
N THR A 125 -7.59 -4.98 -6.20
CA THR A 125 -8.63 -5.39 -5.23
C THR A 125 -8.34 -6.75 -4.63
N THR A 126 -8.57 -6.87 -3.32
CA THR A 126 -8.46 -8.14 -2.61
C THR A 126 -9.86 -8.65 -2.26
N ALA A 127 -10.09 -9.96 -2.43
CA ALA A 127 -11.28 -10.62 -1.90
C ALA A 127 -11.28 -10.60 -0.36
N ALA A 128 -12.46 -10.78 0.24
CA ALA A 128 -12.57 -10.88 1.69
C ALA A 128 -11.76 -12.06 2.23
N GLY A 129 -11.01 -11.84 3.32
CA GLY A 129 -10.15 -12.85 3.95
C GLY A 129 -8.87 -13.20 3.19
N SER A 130 -8.55 -12.48 2.11
CA SER A 130 -7.28 -12.66 1.40
C SER A 130 -6.06 -12.26 2.25
N SER A 131 -4.88 -12.77 1.91
CA SER A 131 -3.65 -12.42 2.63
C SER A 131 -2.42 -12.38 1.74
N VAL A 132 -1.43 -11.59 2.18
CA VAL A 132 -0.06 -11.63 1.68
C VAL A 132 0.80 -12.25 2.77
N LEU A 133 1.31 -13.46 2.55
CA LEU A 133 2.14 -14.21 3.47
C LEU A 133 3.62 -13.98 3.14
N LEU A 134 4.42 -13.63 4.15
CA LEU A 134 5.88 -13.55 4.01
C LEU A 134 6.52 -14.86 4.50
N GLU A 135 7.39 -15.44 3.68
CA GLU A 135 8.16 -16.64 4.02
C GLU A 135 9.67 -16.42 3.85
N GLY A 136 10.46 -17.28 4.49
CA GLY A 136 11.92 -17.23 4.42
C GLY A 136 12.47 -15.92 4.99
N THR A 137 13.18 -15.16 4.16
CA THR A 137 13.80 -13.88 4.53
C THR A 137 12.98 -12.65 4.12
N ALA A 138 11.75 -12.83 3.64
CA ALA A 138 10.92 -11.73 3.15
C ALA A 138 10.57 -10.76 4.28
N GLN A 139 10.57 -9.46 3.96
CA GLN A 139 10.29 -8.39 4.91
C GLN A 139 9.26 -7.42 4.31
N ALA A 140 8.29 -6.99 5.12
CA ALA A 140 7.22 -6.09 4.69
C ALA A 140 7.73 -4.77 4.11
N CYS A 141 8.83 -4.23 4.67
CA CYS A 141 9.47 -3.00 4.21
C CYS A 141 10.12 -3.10 2.82
N ASN A 142 10.15 -4.29 2.21
CA ASN A 142 10.67 -4.55 0.88
C ASN A 142 9.57 -4.87 -0.15
N VAL A 143 8.29 -4.72 0.21
CA VAL A 143 7.15 -4.98 -0.67
C VAL A 143 6.47 -3.66 -1.05
N TYR A 144 6.31 -3.40 -2.35
CA TYR A 144 5.76 -2.16 -2.89
C TYR A 144 4.71 -2.42 -3.94
N TRP A 145 3.61 -1.68 -3.87
CA TRP A 145 2.46 -1.78 -4.77
C TRP A 145 2.21 -0.44 -5.44
N GLN A 146 2.63 -0.29 -6.69
CA GLN A 146 2.27 0.83 -7.54
C GLN A 146 0.91 0.53 -8.19
N VAL A 147 -0.11 1.35 -7.90
CA VAL A 147 -1.48 1.15 -8.38
C VAL A 147 -1.91 2.37 -9.20
N GLY A 148 -2.13 2.19 -10.50
CA GLY A 148 -2.46 3.26 -11.45
C GLY A 148 -3.85 3.87 -11.29
N SER A 149 -4.64 3.38 -10.35
CA SER A 149 -5.90 4.01 -9.95
C SER A 149 -6.12 3.85 -8.45
N SER A 150 -7.14 3.11 -8.02
CA SER A 150 -7.45 2.91 -6.60
C SER A 150 -7.14 1.48 -6.14
N ALA A 151 -6.82 1.35 -4.85
CA ALA A 151 -6.68 0.07 -4.18
C ALA A 151 -7.85 -0.16 -3.21
N THR A 152 -8.44 -1.36 -3.21
CA THR A 152 -9.46 -1.77 -2.23
C THR A 152 -9.02 -3.06 -1.55
N LEU A 153 -8.76 -2.98 -0.26
CA LEU A 153 -8.48 -4.15 0.58
C LEU A 153 -9.81 -4.65 1.16
N GLY A 154 -10.30 -5.79 0.67
CA GLY A 154 -11.55 -6.41 1.09
C GLY A 154 -11.58 -6.77 2.58
N ALA A 155 -12.77 -7.05 3.10
CA ALA A 155 -12.99 -7.28 4.53
C ALA A 155 -12.04 -8.35 5.08
N ALA A 156 -11.49 -8.13 6.27
CA ALA A 156 -10.55 -9.06 6.92
C ALA A 156 -9.29 -9.43 6.09
N THR A 157 -8.92 -8.64 5.09
CA THR A 157 -7.66 -8.85 4.35
C THR A 157 -6.47 -8.61 5.26
N GLN A 158 -5.46 -9.48 5.21
CA GLN A 158 -4.16 -9.28 5.89
C GLN A 158 -3.11 -8.91 4.85
N PHE A 159 -2.88 -7.62 4.65
CA PHE A 159 -2.04 -7.11 3.57
C PHE A 159 -0.64 -6.76 4.06
N VAL A 160 0.33 -6.77 3.13
CA VAL A 160 1.73 -6.48 3.44
C VAL A 160 2.32 -5.59 2.35
N GLY A 161 3.08 -4.58 2.77
CA GLY A 161 3.83 -3.69 1.89
C GLY A 161 3.28 -2.28 1.82
N THR A 162 4.02 -1.42 1.11
CA THR A 162 3.64 -0.03 0.89
C THR A 162 2.81 0.09 -0.38
N VAL A 163 1.56 0.54 -0.25
CA VAL A 163 0.65 0.82 -1.37
C VAL A 163 0.78 2.29 -1.76
N LEU A 164 1.15 2.53 -3.01
CA LEU A 164 1.25 3.82 -3.68
C LEU A 164 0.18 3.87 -4.77
N ALA A 165 -0.99 4.41 -4.44
CA ALA A 165 -2.14 4.48 -5.35
C ALA A 165 -2.26 5.88 -5.97
N GLU A 166 -2.45 5.95 -7.28
CA GLU A 166 -2.59 7.22 -8.00
C GLU A 166 -3.88 7.96 -7.62
N ALA A 167 -4.94 7.22 -7.27
CA ALA A 167 -6.21 7.79 -6.81
C ALA A 167 -6.42 7.53 -5.31
N SER A 168 -7.33 6.63 -4.93
CA SER A 168 -7.75 6.42 -3.54
C SER A 168 -7.40 5.04 -3.01
N ILE A 169 -7.38 4.91 -1.68
CA ILE A 169 -7.23 3.61 -1.00
C ILE A 169 -8.41 3.41 -0.06
N THR A 170 -9.01 2.22 -0.10
CA THR A 170 -10.06 1.80 0.82
C THR A 170 -9.66 0.53 1.54
N MET A 171 -9.71 0.55 2.87
CA MET A 171 -9.67 -0.65 3.70
C MET A 171 -11.07 -0.96 4.17
N VAL A 172 -11.56 -2.16 3.88
CA VAL A 172 -12.87 -2.63 4.34
C VAL A 172 -12.71 -3.22 5.75
N THR A 173 -13.79 -3.23 6.52
CA THR A 173 -13.84 -3.65 7.93
C THR A 173 -12.98 -4.88 8.23
N GLY A 174 -12.10 -4.74 9.23
CA GLY A 174 -11.23 -5.79 9.71
C GLY A 174 -9.99 -6.05 8.87
N ALA A 175 -9.81 -5.36 7.73
CA ALA A 175 -8.56 -5.42 7.01
C ALA A 175 -7.40 -4.83 7.83
N SER A 176 -6.21 -5.39 7.66
CA SER A 176 -4.95 -4.90 8.23
C SER A 176 -3.90 -4.75 7.14
N CYS A 177 -2.93 -3.87 7.37
CA CYS A 177 -1.80 -3.67 6.46
C CYS A 177 -0.52 -3.50 7.28
N GLU A 178 0.46 -4.37 7.06
CA GLU A 178 1.83 -4.16 7.54
C GLU A 178 2.61 -3.41 6.47
N GLY A 179 2.62 -2.08 6.56
CA GLY A 179 3.26 -1.21 5.58
C GLY A 179 2.68 0.21 5.61
N GLY A 180 2.62 0.86 4.44
CA GLY A 180 2.10 2.22 4.27
C GLY A 180 0.97 2.28 3.26
N LEU A 181 0.01 3.17 3.48
CA LEU A 181 -1.14 3.40 2.59
C LEU A 181 -1.10 4.83 2.06
N PHE A 182 -0.58 5.01 0.86
CA PHE A 182 -0.32 6.32 0.27
C PHE A 182 -1.21 6.56 -0.96
N ALA A 183 -2.29 7.31 -0.79
CA ALA A 183 -3.19 7.77 -1.85
C ALA A 183 -2.71 9.12 -2.40
N LEU A 184 -2.09 9.10 -3.57
CA LEU A 184 -1.34 10.24 -4.14
C LEU A 184 -2.23 11.28 -4.83
N GLY A 185 -3.44 10.89 -5.24
CA GLY A 185 -4.41 11.79 -5.90
C GLY A 185 -5.76 11.89 -5.19
N GLY A 186 -6.02 11.03 -4.20
CA GLY A 186 -7.33 10.85 -3.60
C GLY A 186 -7.30 10.59 -2.10
N ALA A 187 -8.37 9.98 -1.61
CA ALA A 187 -8.64 9.79 -0.20
C ALA A 187 -8.11 8.44 0.31
N VAL A 188 -7.88 8.35 1.62
CA VAL A 188 -7.79 7.07 2.32
C VAL A 188 -9.04 6.89 3.20
N THR A 189 -9.74 5.78 3.01
CA THR A 189 -10.90 5.39 3.84
C THR A 189 -10.58 4.11 4.60
N LEU A 190 -10.80 4.14 5.93
CA LEU A 190 -10.50 3.06 6.88
C LEU A 190 -11.76 2.61 7.63
#